data_AF-A0A7X1BRZ1-F1
#
_entry.id   AF-A0A7X1BRZ1-F1
#
_cell.length_a   1.000
_cell.length_b   1.000
_cell.length_c   1.000
_cell.angle_alpha   90.00
_cell.angle_beta   90.00
_cell.angle_gamma   90.00
#
_symmetry.space_group_name_H-M   'P 1'
#
loop_
_entity.id
_entity.type
_entity.pdbx_description
1 polymer ?
#
loop_
_entity_poly.entity_id
_entity_poly.type
_entity_poly.pdbx_seq_one_letter_code
_entity_poly.pdbx_strand_id
1 'polypeptide(L)'
;MTEDNAGSVSGKAQSAPKANAHLDRLFDFIVTEIKEQGAAPSYEQICSSLGYSKGLVSRRIRQLHDQGRIIIDGDRKSMTLRVAKGQGHDDIAELPDMTSDRKAIISYVKKYMNRNGGRGPSVHAIGKALGFSNNKARRHVDYLDEVEKVRYSPHLNEVIVINQGDYVKITQDNDEPQSPAEG
;
A
#
# COMPACT_ATOMS: atom_id res chain seq x y z
N MET A 1 21.18 64.97 -27.65
CA MET A 1 20.22 65.20 -26.56
C MET A 1 19.05 64.26 -26.85
N THR A 2 19.11 63.03 -26.34
CA THR A 2 18.37 62.51 -25.15
C THR A 2 16.90 62.25 -25.53
N GLU A 3 16.29 61.06 -25.38
CA GLU A 3 16.57 59.85 -24.61
C GLU A 3 15.73 58.68 -25.19
N ASP A 4 16.25 57.45 -25.03
CA ASP A 4 15.52 56.19 -25.13
C ASP A 4 14.48 56.06 -24.01
N ASN A 5 13.32 55.41 -24.27
CA ASN A 5 12.75 54.55 -23.23
C ASN A 5 11.88 53.42 -23.79
N ALA A 6 12.41 52.20 -23.67
CA ALA A 6 11.71 50.95 -23.90
C ALA A 6 10.75 50.67 -22.72
N GLY A 7 9.44 50.71 -22.99
CA GLY A 7 8.40 50.35 -22.04
C GLY A 7 8.01 48.88 -22.14
N SER A 8 8.73 48.05 -21.40
CA SER A 8 8.62 46.60 -21.27
C SER A 8 7.21 46.00 -21.17
N VAL A 9 7.06 44.88 -21.88
CA VAL A 9 6.05 43.83 -21.66
C VAL A 9 6.19 43.32 -20.21
N SER A 10 5.26 43.69 -19.33
CA SER A 10 5.19 43.11 -17.99
C SER A 10 4.52 41.74 -18.07
N GLY A 11 5.36 40.72 -18.20
CA GLY A 11 4.99 39.32 -18.12
C GLY A 11 4.45 38.97 -16.73
N LYS A 12 3.34 38.22 -16.74
CA LYS A 12 2.81 37.47 -15.59
C LYS A 12 3.93 36.69 -14.89
N ALA A 13 4.26 37.07 -13.66
CA ALA A 13 5.05 36.23 -12.77
C ALA A 13 4.69 36.47 -11.30
N GLN A 14 3.46 36.15 -10.90
CA GLN A 14 3.08 36.07 -9.48
C GLN A 14 2.10 34.93 -9.23
N SER A 15 2.58 33.67 -9.16
CA SER A 15 1.82 32.59 -8.51
C SER A 15 2.68 31.40 -8.03
N ALA A 16 3.98 31.59 -7.75
CA ALA A 16 4.89 30.49 -7.42
C ALA A 16 4.91 30.01 -5.95
N PRO A 17 4.73 30.85 -4.90
CA PRO A 17 4.95 30.39 -3.51
C PRO A 17 3.83 29.48 -2.97
N LYS A 18 2.57 29.82 -3.25
CA LYS A 18 1.41 29.12 -2.67
C LYS A 18 1.22 27.72 -3.25
N ALA A 19 1.52 27.52 -4.53
CA ALA A 19 1.32 26.24 -5.20
C ALA A 19 2.23 25.12 -4.67
N ASN A 20 3.46 25.47 -4.26
CA ASN A 20 4.40 24.51 -3.67
C ASN A 20 4.02 24.18 -2.22
N ALA A 21 3.62 25.17 -1.41
CA ALA A 21 3.18 24.92 -0.04
C ALA A 21 1.98 23.93 0.04
N HIS A 22 1.07 23.96 -0.94
CA HIS A 22 -0.03 23.00 -1.02
C HIS A 22 0.43 21.59 -1.42
N LEU A 23 1.47 21.47 -2.25
CA LEU A 23 2.04 20.18 -2.63
C LEU A 23 2.82 19.57 -1.47
N ASP A 24 3.61 20.37 -0.77
CA ASP A 24 4.37 19.93 0.40
C ASP A 24 3.43 19.47 1.52
N ARG A 25 2.40 20.26 1.83
CA ARG A 25 1.38 19.85 2.81
C ARG A 25 0.67 18.54 2.44
N LEU A 26 0.38 18.31 1.16
CA LEU A 26 -0.20 17.05 0.70
C LEU A 26 0.78 15.89 0.86
N PHE A 27 2.04 16.10 0.49
CA PHE A 27 3.09 15.10 0.62
C PHE A 27 3.31 14.71 2.09
N ASP A 28 3.45 15.69 2.97
CA ASP A 28 3.62 15.48 4.42
C ASP A 28 2.43 14.72 5.03
N PHE A 29 1.21 15.03 4.57
CA PHE A 29 0.01 14.31 4.99
C PHE A 29 0.05 12.84 4.55
N ILE A 30 0.43 12.55 3.30
CA ILE A 30 0.58 11.17 2.81
C ILE A 30 1.63 10.41 3.61
N VAL A 31 2.79 11.02 3.86
CA VAL A 31 3.87 10.43 4.66
C VAL A 31 3.39 10.11 6.07
N THR A 32 2.71 11.06 6.72
CA THR A 32 2.18 10.90 8.07
C THR A 32 1.19 9.73 8.14
N GLU A 33 0.23 9.70 7.22
CA GLU A 33 -0.78 8.63 7.18
C GLU A 33 -0.14 7.25 6.95
N ILE A 34 0.87 7.14 6.07
CA ILE A 34 1.59 5.88 5.87
C ILE A 34 2.34 5.47 7.15
N LYS A 35 2.97 6.40 7.86
CA LYS A 35 3.68 6.11 9.11
C LYS A 35 2.74 5.66 10.22
N GLU A 36 1.60 6.33 10.37
CA GLU A 36 0.67 6.07 11.46
C GLU A 36 -0.27 4.90 11.19
N GLN A 37 -0.74 4.79 9.94
CA GLN A 37 -1.73 3.79 9.53
C GLN A 37 -1.12 2.63 8.75
N GLY A 38 0.15 2.71 8.34
CA GLY A 38 0.77 1.68 7.51
C GLY A 38 0.22 1.62 6.08
N ALA A 39 -0.58 2.60 5.65
CA ALA A 39 -1.21 2.65 4.33
C ALA A 39 -1.39 4.10 3.90
N ALA A 40 -1.38 4.33 2.58
CA ALA A 40 -1.64 5.65 2.05
C ALA A 40 -3.11 6.07 2.24
N PRO A 41 -3.38 7.37 2.44
CA PRO A 41 -4.74 7.85 2.58
C PRO A 41 -5.48 7.74 1.25
N SER A 42 -6.75 7.38 1.31
CA SER A 42 -7.65 7.44 0.16
C SER A 42 -7.86 8.89 -0.30
N TYR A 43 -8.27 9.06 -1.56
CA TYR A 43 -8.63 10.38 -2.10
C TYR A 43 -9.70 11.08 -1.26
N GLU A 44 -10.65 10.32 -0.71
CA GLU A 44 -11.71 10.85 0.15
C GLU A 44 -11.15 11.34 1.49
N GLN A 45 -10.25 10.58 2.14
CA GLN A 45 -9.55 11.02 3.34
C GLN A 45 -8.75 12.29 3.07
N ILE A 46 -8.03 12.37 1.94
CA ILE A 46 -7.30 13.57 1.56
C ILE A 46 -8.25 14.77 1.39
N CYS A 47 -9.38 14.59 0.69
CA CYS A 47 -10.37 15.65 0.51
C CYS A 47 -10.89 16.17 1.86
N SER A 48 -11.27 15.25 2.76
CA SER A 48 -11.85 15.57 4.06
C SER A 48 -10.84 16.21 5.01
N SER A 49 -9.64 15.64 5.14
CA SER A 49 -8.62 16.09 6.09
C SER A 49 -7.95 17.41 5.67
N LEU A 50 -7.74 17.62 4.37
CA LEU A 50 -7.09 18.84 3.86
C LEU A 50 -8.09 19.91 3.39
N GLY A 51 -9.39 19.60 3.35
CA GLY A 51 -10.43 20.50 2.82
C GLY A 51 -10.29 20.74 1.31
N TYR A 52 -9.75 19.77 0.58
CA TYR A 52 -9.49 19.88 -0.86
C TYR A 52 -10.66 19.33 -1.68
N SER A 53 -10.95 19.96 -2.81
CA SER A 53 -11.89 19.40 -3.78
C SER A 53 -11.29 18.18 -4.49
N LYS A 54 -12.12 17.24 -4.94
CA LYS A 54 -11.67 16.04 -5.69
C LYS A 54 -10.79 16.39 -6.90
N GLY A 55 -11.14 17.45 -7.62
CA GLY A 55 -10.36 17.93 -8.77
C GLY A 55 -8.99 18.48 -8.38
N LEU A 56 -8.91 19.19 -7.24
CA LEU A 56 -7.66 19.68 -6.71
C LEU A 56 -6.76 18.53 -6.26
N VAL A 57 -7.27 17.58 -5.46
CA VAL A 57 -6.52 16.39 -5.02
C VAL A 57 -5.97 15.64 -6.23
N SER A 58 -6.80 15.37 -7.23
CA SER A 58 -6.38 14.65 -8.45
C SER A 58 -5.26 15.38 -9.20
N ARG A 59 -5.33 16.71 -9.29
CA ARG A 59 -4.28 17.52 -9.91
C ARG A 59 -2.98 17.48 -9.10
N ARG A 60 -3.06 17.58 -7.77
CA ARG A 60 -1.89 17.62 -6.88
C ARG A 60 -1.19 16.27 -6.77
N ILE A 61 -1.95 15.17 -6.70
CA ILE A 61 -1.39 13.80 -6.75
C ILE A 61 -0.58 13.61 -8.04
N ARG A 62 -1.13 14.00 -9.20
CA ARG A 62 -0.40 13.93 -10.47
C ARG A 62 0.88 14.75 -10.44
N GLN A 63 0.83 15.97 -9.90
CA GLN A 63 2.03 16.80 -9.77
C GLN A 63 3.10 16.17 -8.87
N LEU A 64 2.73 15.56 -7.75
CA LEU A 64 3.69 14.85 -6.88
C LEU A 64 4.30 13.64 -7.60
N HIS A 65 3.50 12.92 -8.39
CA HIS A 65 3.96 11.80 -9.21
C HIS A 65 4.92 12.27 -10.31
N ASP A 66 4.57 13.32 -11.04
CA ASP A 66 5.39 13.89 -12.12
C ASP A 66 6.72 14.46 -11.59
N GLN A 67 6.74 14.89 -10.32
CA GLN A 67 7.96 15.31 -9.60
C GLN A 67 8.78 14.12 -9.06
N GLY A 68 8.33 12.89 -9.24
CA GLY A 68 8.99 11.69 -8.72
C GLY A 68 8.97 11.59 -7.19
N ARG A 69 8.08 12.32 -6.50
CA ARG A 69 7.96 12.28 -5.03
C ARG A 69 7.15 11.08 -4.56
N ILE A 70 6.16 10.68 -5.35
CA ILE A 70 5.33 9.51 -5.10
C ILE A 70 5.26 8.61 -6.33
N ILE A 71 4.99 7.34 -6.08
CA ILE A 71 4.65 6.34 -7.09
C ILE A 71 3.15 6.07 -6.96
N ILE A 72 2.47 5.94 -8.09
CA ILE A 72 1.08 5.48 -8.12
C ILE A 72 1.10 4.08 -8.72
N ASP A 73 0.83 3.09 -7.88
CA ASP A 73 0.89 1.67 -8.22
C ASP A 73 -0.54 1.11 -8.36
N GLY A 74 -0.74 0.09 -9.19
CA GLY A 74 -2.03 -0.60 -9.38
C GLY A 74 -2.92 -0.11 -10.53
N ASP A 75 -4.04 -0.82 -10.72
CA ASP A 75 -5.03 -0.56 -11.77
C ASP A 75 -5.96 0.64 -11.42
N ARG A 76 -6.76 1.13 -12.37
CA ARG A 76 -7.71 2.25 -12.16
C ARG A 76 -8.65 2.06 -10.95
N LYS A 77 -8.82 0.84 -10.45
CA LYS A 77 -9.71 0.49 -9.32
C LYS A 77 -8.94 0.21 -8.02
N SER A 78 -7.63 0.04 -8.06
CA SER A 78 -6.77 -0.25 -6.90
C SER A 78 -5.50 0.59 -6.91
N MET A 79 -5.61 1.89 -7.24
CA MET A 79 -4.49 2.81 -7.17
C MET A 79 -4.03 2.96 -5.72
N THR A 80 -2.79 2.58 -5.45
CA THR A 80 -2.11 2.77 -4.18
C THR A 80 -1.03 3.83 -4.34
N LEU A 81 -0.99 4.77 -3.40
CA LEU A 81 0.04 5.80 -3.37
C LEU A 81 1.21 5.28 -2.55
N ARG A 82 2.43 5.43 -3.04
CA ARG A 82 3.66 5.10 -2.31
C ARG A 82 4.61 6.27 -2.36
N VAL A 83 5.43 6.43 -1.32
CA VAL A 83 6.51 7.42 -1.34
C VAL A 83 7.67 6.84 -2.16
N ALA A 84 8.22 7.66 -3.07
CA ALA A 84 9.36 7.24 -3.87
C ALA A 84 10.64 7.18 -3.01
N LYS A 85 11.57 6.30 -3.36
CA LYS A 85 12.89 6.24 -2.70
C LYS A 85 13.68 7.54 -2.92
N GLY A 86 14.53 7.89 -1.97
CA GLY A 86 15.37 9.09 -2.00
C GLY A 86 14.66 10.38 -1.60
N GLN A 87 13.42 10.29 -1.10
CA GLN A 87 12.65 11.46 -0.61
C GLN A 87 12.85 11.73 0.89
N GLY A 88 13.84 11.10 1.53
CA GLY A 88 14.06 11.19 2.98
C GLY A 88 13.10 10.35 3.82
N HIS A 89 12.36 9.45 3.18
CA HIS A 89 11.35 8.58 3.80
C HIS A 89 11.48 7.12 3.30
N ASP A 90 12.73 6.68 3.13
CA ASP A 90 13.02 5.33 2.65
C ASP A 90 12.57 4.25 3.65
N ASP A 91 12.43 4.62 4.93
CA ASP A 91 11.84 3.83 6.00
C ASP A 91 10.41 3.34 5.69
N ILE A 92 9.66 4.12 4.91
CA ILE A 92 8.29 3.77 4.51
C ILE A 92 8.14 3.42 3.03
N ALA A 93 9.12 3.73 2.19
CA ALA A 93 9.07 3.41 0.75
C ALA A 93 8.96 1.90 0.49
N GLU A 94 9.59 1.09 1.35
CA GLU A 94 9.61 -0.37 1.25
C GLU A 94 8.52 -1.05 2.09
N LEU A 95 7.74 -0.31 2.87
CA LEU A 95 6.68 -0.90 3.68
C LEU A 95 5.55 -1.45 2.80
N PRO A 96 5.02 -2.63 3.15
CA PRO A 96 3.81 -3.14 2.51
C PRO A 96 2.63 -2.22 2.83
N ASP A 97 1.75 -2.03 1.85
CA ASP A 97 0.57 -1.19 2.00
C ASP A 97 -0.50 -1.93 2.83
N MET A 98 -0.62 -1.58 4.10
CA MET A 98 -1.45 -2.27 5.09
C MET A 98 -2.83 -1.62 5.24
N THR A 99 -3.62 -1.66 4.17
CA THR A 99 -5.01 -1.14 4.16
C THR A 99 -5.89 -1.81 5.24
N SER A 100 -7.02 -1.17 5.56
CA SER A 100 -8.01 -1.72 6.50
C SER A 100 -8.47 -3.12 6.11
N ASP A 101 -8.69 -3.36 4.82
CA ASP A 101 -9.11 -4.66 4.29
C ASP A 101 -8.04 -5.73 4.52
N ARG A 102 -6.77 -5.40 4.24
CA ARG A 102 -5.63 -6.31 4.45
C ARG A 102 -5.43 -6.61 5.94
N LYS A 103 -5.53 -5.60 6.81
CA LYS A 103 -5.49 -5.78 8.28
C LYS A 103 -6.64 -6.66 8.78
N ALA A 104 -7.85 -6.47 8.24
CA ALA A 104 -9.02 -7.27 8.59
C ALA A 104 -8.85 -8.74 8.18
N ILE A 105 -8.27 -9.00 7.00
CA ILE A 105 -7.92 -10.36 6.56
C ILE A 105 -6.96 -11.02 7.53
N ILE A 106 -5.82 -10.39 7.86
CA ILE A 106 -4.84 -10.95 8.80
C ILE A 106 -5.50 -11.25 10.15
N SER A 107 -6.28 -10.31 10.68
CA SER A 107 -7.00 -10.47 11.95
C SER A 107 -7.98 -11.64 11.91
N TYR A 108 -8.75 -11.78 10.82
CA TYR A 108 -9.70 -12.86 10.64
C TYR A 108 -8.99 -14.22 10.53
N VAL A 109 -7.96 -14.32 9.68
CA VAL A 109 -7.18 -15.56 9.49
C VAL A 109 -6.57 -16.01 10.82
N LYS A 110 -5.93 -15.09 11.57
CA LYS A 110 -5.36 -15.40 12.89
C LYS A 110 -6.41 -15.93 13.87
N LYS A 111 -7.57 -15.26 13.96
CA LYS A 111 -8.68 -15.71 14.80
C LYS A 111 -9.23 -17.06 14.38
N TYR A 112 -9.28 -17.32 13.06
CA TYR A 112 -9.76 -18.59 12.52
C TYR A 112 -8.80 -19.73 12.85
N MET A 113 -7.49 -19.53 12.65
CA MET A 113 -6.46 -20.53 12.99
C MET A 113 -6.50 -20.90 14.47
N ASN A 114 -6.62 -19.90 15.36
CA ASN A 114 -6.71 -20.13 16.80
C ASN A 114 -7.93 -21.00 17.20
N ARG A 115 -9.01 -20.97 16.42
CA ARG A 115 -10.22 -21.77 16.67
C ARG A 115 -10.16 -23.15 16.03
N ASN A 116 -9.32 -23.35 15.01
CA ASN A 116 -9.32 -24.54 14.16
C ASN A 116 -7.98 -25.29 14.20
N GLY A 117 -7.30 -25.29 15.36
CA GLY A 117 -6.08 -26.07 15.56
C GLY A 117 -4.94 -25.73 14.60
N GLY A 118 -4.81 -24.45 14.22
CA GLY A 118 -3.77 -23.97 13.30
C GLY A 118 -4.14 -23.99 11.82
N ARG A 119 -5.28 -24.58 11.42
CA ARG A 119 -5.73 -24.58 10.02
C ARG A 119 -6.26 -23.22 9.57
N GLY A 120 -5.93 -22.85 8.34
CA GLY A 120 -6.33 -21.58 7.74
C GLY A 120 -7.73 -21.61 7.13
N PRO A 121 -8.44 -20.49 7.02
CA PRO A 121 -9.65 -20.41 6.21
C PRO A 121 -9.32 -20.40 4.72
N SER A 122 -10.27 -20.81 3.88
CA SER A 122 -10.17 -20.60 2.44
C SER A 122 -10.42 -19.14 2.04
N VAL A 123 -9.95 -18.75 0.85
CA VAL A 123 -10.21 -17.41 0.28
C VAL A 123 -11.71 -17.11 0.21
N HIS A 124 -12.53 -18.12 -0.12
CA HIS A 124 -13.98 -17.98 -0.13
C HIS A 124 -14.54 -17.70 1.27
N ALA A 125 -14.06 -18.40 2.31
CA ALA A 125 -14.49 -18.17 3.69
C ALA A 125 -14.11 -16.76 4.18
N ILE A 126 -12.90 -16.28 3.83
CA ILE A 126 -12.47 -14.90 4.09
C ILE A 126 -13.43 -13.92 3.42
N GLY A 127 -13.72 -14.11 2.12
CA GLY A 127 -14.61 -13.25 1.37
C GLY A 127 -16.01 -13.16 1.99
N LYS A 128 -16.58 -14.32 2.34
CA LYS A 128 -17.89 -14.40 3.02
C LYS A 128 -17.89 -13.70 4.37
N ALA A 129 -16.85 -13.91 5.19
CA ALA A 129 -16.78 -13.34 6.54
C ALA A 129 -16.59 -11.81 6.55
N LEU A 130 -15.87 -11.27 5.56
CA LEU A 130 -15.56 -9.84 5.47
C LEU A 130 -16.46 -9.07 4.48
N GLY A 131 -17.44 -9.74 3.86
CA GLY A 131 -18.32 -9.12 2.86
C GLY A 131 -17.62 -8.75 1.54
N PHE A 132 -16.50 -9.41 1.22
CA PHE A 132 -15.78 -9.19 -0.03
C PHE A 132 -16.29 -10.13 -1.12
N SER A 133 -16.20 -9.68 -2.38
CA SER A 133 -16.28 -10.62 -3.51
C SER A 133 -15.08 -11.58 -3.46
N ASN A 134 -15.24 -12.78 -4.03
CA ASN A 134 -14.15 -13.76 -4.06
C ASN A 134 -12.89 -13.20 -4.74
N ASN A 135 -13.07 -12.47 -5.86
CA ASN A 135 -11.96 -11.81 -6.55
C ASN A 135 -11.27 -10.74 -5.69
N LYS A 136 -12.02 -9.98 -4.89
CA LYS A 136 -11.44 -8.99 -3.98
C LYS A 136 -10.64 -9.67 -2.87
N ALA A 137 -11.23 -10.69 -2.23
CA ALA A 137 -10.53 -11.47 -1.21
C ALA A 137 -9.24 -12.08 -1.77
N ARG A 138 -9.31 -12.67 -2.97
CA ARG A 138 -8.17 -13.26 -3.67
C ARG A 138 -7.06 -12.25 -3.92
N ARG A 139 -7.37 -11.09 -4.51
CA ARG A 139 -6.39 -10.02 -4.75
C ARG A 139 -5.65 -9.58 -3.49
N HIS A 140 -6.36 -9.43 -2.37
CA HIS A 140 -5.73 -9.06 -1.11
C HIS A 140 -4.90 -10.19 -0.52
N VAL A 141 -5.34 -11.45 -0.63
CA VAL A 141 -4.57 -12.61 -0.18
C VAL A 141 -3.29 -12.76 -0.99
N ASP A 142 -3.36 -12.67 -2.32
CA ASP A 142 -2.17 -12.77 -3.20
C ASP A 142 -1.15 -11.69 -2.86
N TYR A 143 -1.60 -10.44 -2.66
CA TYR A 143 -0.71 -9.36 -2.23
C TYR A 143 -0.08 -9.64 -0.86
N LEU A 144 -0.87 -10.12 0.11
CA LEU A 144 -0.38 -10.41 1.46
C LEU A 144 0.58 -11.61 1.50
N ASP A 145 0.43 -12.55 0.56
CA ASP A 145 1.34 -13.68 0.34
C ASP A 145 2.67 -13.18 -0.25
N GLU A 146 2.62 -12.31 -1.27
CA GLU A 146 3.78 -11.66 -1.87
C GLU A 146 4.61 -10.86 -0.85
N VAL A 147 3.95 -10.14 0.06
CA VAL A 147 4.63 -9.38 1.13
C VAL A 147 4.86 -10.17 2.42
N GLU A 148 4.76 -11.50 2.35
CA GLU A 148 5.05 -12.47 3.42
C GLU A 148 4.31 -12.19 4.74
N LYS A 149 3.06 -11.70 4.67
CA LYS A 149 2.18 -11.49 5.84
C LYS A 149 1.21 -12.64 6.06
N VAL A 150 0.84 -13.32 4.99
CA VAL A 150 0.10 -14.58 5.02
C VAL A 150 0.80 -15.57 4.10
N ARG A 151 0.40 -16.83 4.15
CA ARG A 151 0.75 -17.83 3.14
C ARG A 151 -0.50 -18.47 2.60
N TYR A 152 -0.66 -18.49 1.28
CA TYR A 152 -1.74 -19.24 0.64
C TYR A 152 -1.23 -20.59 0.13
N SER A 153 -1.89 -21.68 0.53
CA SER A 153 -1.67 -23.01 -0.02
C SER A 153 -2.80 -23.36 -0.99
N PRO A 154 -2.54 -23.44 -2.32
CA PRO A 154 -3.55 -23.87 -3.28
C PRO A 154 -4.00 -25.32 -3.06
N HIS A 155 -3.09 -26.18 -2.60
CA HIS A 155 -3.35 -27.60 -2.40
C HIS A 155 -4.30 -27.85 -1.23
N LEU A 156 -4.09 -27.13 -0.12
CA LEU A 156 -4.96 -27.20 1.05
C LEU A 156 -6.17 -26.27 0.91
N ASN A 157 -6.11 -25.30 -0.01
CA ASN A 157 -7.03 -24.19 -0.14
C ASN A 157 -7.18 -23.40 1.18
N GLU A 158 -6.05 -23.15 1.84
CA GLU A 158 -5.98 -22.47 3.13
C GLU A 158 -5.07 -21.26 3.07
N VAL A 159 -5.43 -20.22 3.81
CA VAL A 159 -4.59 -19.04 4.06
C VAL A 159 -4.19 -19.05 5.52
N ILE A 160 -2.89 -18.98 5.82
CA ILE A 160 -2.38 -18.91 7.20
C ILE A 160 -1.62 -17.61 7.44
N VAL A 161 -1.64 -17.07 8.66
CA VAL A 161 -0.76 -15.94 9.01
C VAL A 161 0.64 -16.50 9.30
N ILE A 162 1.66 -15.87 8.72
CA ILE A 162 3.05 -16.19 9.00
C ILE A 162 3.45 -15.44 10.28
N ASN A 163 3.88 -16.13 11.34
CA ASN A 163 4.51 -15.46 12.47
C ASN A 163 6.02 -15.33 12.19
N GLN A 164 6.63 -14.22 12.61
CA GLN A 164 8.09 -14.07 12.59
C GLN A 164 8.70 -15.18 13.46
N GLY A 165 9.33 -16.17 12.82
CA GLY A 165 9.89 -17.37 13.46
C GLY A 165 9.50 -18.69 12.77
N ASP A 166 8.43 -18.72 11.97
CA ASP A 166 7.95 -19.95 11.30
C ASP A 166 8.83 -20.38 10.10
N TYR A 167 9.75 -19.51 9.64
CA TYR A 167 10.68 -19.79 8.53
C TYR A 167 11.63 -20.97 8.83
N VAL A 168 11.91 -21.27 10.11
CA VAL A 168 12.86 -22.34 10.48
C VAL A 168 12.25 -23.74 10.35
N LYS A 169 10.92 -23.88 10.49
CA LYS A 169 10.27 -25.21 10.51
C LYS A 169 9.92 -25.75 9.14
N ILE A 170 9.50 -24.90 8.20
CA ILE A 170 8.98 -25.37 6.90
C ILE A 170 10.11 -25.85 5.97
N THR A 171 11.34 -25.33 6.13
CA THR A 171 12.50 -25.80 5.35
C THR A 171 13.10 -27.11 5.86
N GLN A 172 12.79 -27.57 7.08
CA GLN A 172 13.34 -28.82 7.60
C GLN A 172 12.53 -30.07 7.21
N ASP A 173 11.23 -29.93 6.93
CA ASP A 173 10.36 -31.09 6.64
C ASP A 173 10.45 -31.60 5.19
N ASN A 174 11.26 -30.98 4.32
CA ASN A 174 11.38 -31.38 2.90
C ASN A 174 12.73 -32.01 2.52
N ASP A 175 13.70 -32.12 3.44
CA ASP A 175 15.07 -32.57 3.13
C ASP A 175 15.48 -33.91 3.77
N GLU A 176 14.54 -34.74 4.25
CA GLU A 176 14.86 -36.14 4.58
C GLU A 176 14.43 -37.08 3.45
N PRO A 177 15.37 -37.58 2.61
CA PRO A 177 15.08 -38.73 1.77
C PRO A 177 14.84 -39.95 2.66
N GLN A 178 13.67 -40.58 2.49
CA GLN A 178 13.39 -41.91 3.04
C GLN A 178 14.51 -42.86 2.61
N SER A 179 15.34 -43.27 3.57
CA SER A 179 16.31 -44.34 3.35
C SER A 179 15.55 -45.65 3.09
N PRO A 180 15.92 -46.43 2.05
CA PRO A 180 15.26 -47.70 1.79
C PRO A 180 15.62 -48.69 2.91
N ALA A 181 14.60 -49.42 3.37
CA ALA A 181 14.80 -50.56 4.23
C ALA A 181 15.36 -51.73 3.40
N GLU A 182 16.56 -52.18 3.74
CA GLU A 182 17.10 -53.50 3.42
C GLU A 182 17.43 -54.14 4.77
N GLY A 183 17.03 -55.36 5.11
CA GLY A 183 17.02 -56.56 4.28
C GLY A 183 18.10 -57.48 4.82
#